data_AF-R6L427-F1
#
_entry.id   AF-R6L427-F1
#
_cell.length_a   1.000
_cell.length_b   1.000
_cell.length_c   1.000
_cell.angle_alpha   90.00
_cell.angle_beta   90.00
_cell.angle_gamma   90.00
#
_symmetry.space_group_name_H-M   'P 1'
#
loop_
_entity.id
_entity.type
_entity.pdbx_description
1 polymer ?
#
loop_
_entity_poly.entity_id
_entity_poly.type
_entity_poly.pdbx_seq_one_letter_code
_entity_poly.pdbx_strand_id
1 'polypeptide(L)'
;MYQGDDYVTYYSDVDYTDWGIRVTENLSEQRQTCRAYSFMLGLVLLFLVLCLFVAQILVTKNIMTPIENIMSVFDTIKKTQDYSIRIPESNSTEMNRLADEINELLSHIEKEI
;
A
#
# COMPACT_ATOMS: atom_id res chain seq x y z
N MET A 1 -16.84 45.60 3.80
CA MET A 1 -16.52 45.03 5.12
C MET A 1 -15.23 44.27 4.93
N TYR A 2 -14.10 44.87 5.30
CA TYR A 2 -12.78 44.38 4.91
C TYR A 2 -12.48 43.07 5.64
N GLN A 3 -12.11 42.09 4.83
CA GLN A 3 -11.77 40.73 5.18
C GLN A 3 -10.54 40.78 6.10
N GLY A 4 -10.76 40.56 7.39
CA GLY A 4 -9.72 40.65 8.40
C GLY A 4 -8.71 39.53 8.20
N ASP A 5 -7.55 39.87 7.66
CA ASP A 5 -6.37 39.02 7.79
C ASP A 5 -6.11 38.85 9.30
N ASP A 6 -5.97 37.60 9.75
CA ASP A 6 -5.74 37.27 11.16
C ASP A 6 -4.36 37.80 11.55
N TYR A 7 -4.34 38.96 12.20
CA TYR A 7 -3.15 39.55 12.78
C TYR A 7 -3.21 39.36 14.31
N VAL A 8 -2.21 38.70 14.88
CA VAL A 8 -2.02 38.75 16.34
C VAL A 8 -1.18 39.96 16.66
N THR A 9 -1.72 40.86 17.49
CA THR A 9 -1.03 42.08 17.92
C THR A 9 -0.62 41.92 19.38
N TYR A 10 0.68 41.89 19.64
CA TYR A 10 1.21 41.91 21.01
C TYR A 10 1.47 43.36 21.45
N TYR A 11 1.05 43.68 22.68
CA TYR A 11 1.33 44.95 23.33
C TYR A 11 2.26 44.68 24.51
N SER A 12 3.48 45.23 24.45
CA SER A 12 4.32 45.36 25.64
C SER A 12 4.55 46.85 25.84
N ASP A 13 4.21 47.32 27.04
CA ASP A 13 4.68 48.61 27.52
C ASP A 13 6.15 48.48 27.90
N VAL A 14 6.93 49.55 27.71
CA VAL A 14 8.35 49.56 28.08
C VAL A 14 8.49 50.46 29.30
N ASP A 15 8.81 49.82 30.43
CA ASP A 15 8.91 50.51 31.72
C ASP A 15 9.77 51.77 31.62
N TYR A 16 9.27 52.85 32.24
CA TYR A 16 9.84 54.21 32.31
C TYR A 16 9.65 55.14 31.10
N THR A 17 8.77 54.81 30.15
CA THR A 17 8.67 55.60 28.90
C THR A 17 7.31 55.40 28.20
N ASP A 18 6.73 56.45 27.62
CA ASP A 18 5.34 56.48 27.08
C ASP A 18 5.20 55.84 25.67
N TRP A 19 5.97 54.79 25.38
CA TRP A 19 6.03 54.12 24.07
C TRP A 19 5.62 52.65 24.19
N GLY A 20 4.71 52.22 23.32
CA GLY A 20 4.33 50.83 23.15
C GLY A 20 4.89 50.26 21.85
N ILE A 21 5.52 49.10 21.90
CA ILE A 21 5.95 48.39 20.69
C ILE A 21 4.78 47.56 20.18
N ARG A 22 4.33 47.84 18.95
CA ARG A 22 3.32 47.03 18.26
C ARG A 22 4.02 46.11 17.26
N VAL A 23 3.98 44.81 17.53
CA VAL A 23 4.40 43.80 16.56
C VAL A 23 3.15 43.17 15.98
N THR A 24 2.95 43.36 14.67
CA THR A 24 1.84 42.80 13.92
C THR A 24 2.42 41.78 12.95
N GLU A 25 2.28 40.49 13.26
CA GLU A 25 2.69 39.42 12.34
C GLU A 25 1.51 38.98 11.48
N ASN A 26 1.77 38.85 10.18
CA ASN A 26 0.78 38.42 9.21
C ASN A 26 0.67 36.89 9.21
N LEU A 27 -0.41 36.34 9.77
CA LEU A 27 -0.59 34.88 9.90
C LEU A 27 -1.09 34.22 8.60
N SER A 28 -1.39 35.01 7.55
CA SER A 28 -1.86 34.47 6.27
C SER A 28 -0.81 33.58 5.60
N GLU A 29 0.47 33.94 5.68
CA GLU A 29 1.57 33.14 5.15
C GLU A 29 1.80 31.85 5.95
N GLN A 30 1.63 31.89 7.27
CA GLN A 30 1.70 30.68 8.12
C GLN A 30 0.55 29.71 7.83
N ARG A 31 -0.69 30.20 7.69
CA ARG A 31 -1.84 29.34 7.32
C ARG A 31 -1.69 28.76 5.92
N GLN A 32 -1.20 29.53 4.96
CA GLN A 32 -0.98 29.06 3.59
C GLN A 32 0.07 27.95 3.56
N THR A 33 1.13 28.11 4.34
CA THR A 33 2.19 27.11 4.53
C THR A 33 1.64 25.84 5.21
N CYS A 34 0.86 25.97 6.28
CA CYS A 34 0.27 24.85 7.00
C CYS A 34 -0.75 24.06 6.15
N ARG A 35 -1.53 24.76 5.30
CA ARG A 35 -2.46 24.14 4.35
C ARG A 35 -1.73 23.35 3.27
N ALA A 36 -0.64 23.90 2.74
CA ALA A 36 0.19 23.21 1.75
C ALA A 36 0.84 21.95 2.32
N TYR A 37 1.39 22.01 3.54
CA TYR A 37 1.96 20.84 4.23
C TYR A 37 0.91 19.76 4.50
N SER A 38 -0.29 20.14 4.95
CA SER A 38 -1.38 19.19 5.18
C SER A 38 -1.81 18.48 3.88
N PHE A 39 -1.85 19.21 2.77
CA PHE A 39 -2.13 18.64 1.45
C PHE A 39 -1.03 17.68 0.97
N MET A 40 0.24 18.06 1.12
CA MET A 40 1.37 17.18 0.81
C MET A 40 1.36 15.90 1.65
N LEU A 41 1.07 16.01 2.94
CA LEU A 41 0.98 14.85 3.83
C LEU A 41 -0.16 13.92 3.41
N GLY A 42 -1.34 14.46 3.09
CA GLY A 42 -2.46 13.68 2.58
C GLY A 42 -2.13 12.97 1.26
N LEU A 43 -1.39 13.64 0.36
CA LEU A 43 -0.96 13.07 -0.90
C LEU A 43 0.04 11.92 -0.70
N VAL A 44 1.01 12.06 0.21
CA VAL A 44 1.95 10.98 0.56
C VAL A 44 1.19 9.78 1.15
N LEU A 45 0.25 10.01 2.06
CA LEU A 45 -0.56 8.93 2.63
C LEU A 45 -1.39 8.21 1.56
N LEU A 46 -1.98 8.96 0.61
CA LEU A 46 -2.70 8.38 -0.51
C LEU A 46 -1.79 7.48 -1.36
N PHE A 47 -0.58 7.95 -1.69
CA PHE A 47 0.40 7.15 -2.43
C PHE A 47 0.80 5.88 -1.68
N LEU A 48 1.01 5.96 -0.35
CA LEU A 48 1.32 4.78 0.46
C LEU A 48 0.20 3.74 0.40
N VAL A 49 -1.06 4.16 0.55
CA VAL A 49 -2.22 3.25 0.47
C VAL A 49 -2.30 2.62 -0.92
N LEU A 50 -2.10 3.39 -1.98
CA LEU A 50 -2.11 2.87 -3.35
C LEU A 50 -0.98 1.87 -3.60
N CYS A 51 0.24 2.15 -3.11
CA CYS A 51 1.36 1.23 -3.23
C CYS A 51 1.09 -0.10 -2.50
N LEU A 52 0.55 -0.04 -1.27
CA LEU A 52 0.18 -1.24 -0.53
C LEU A 52 -0.90 -2.04 -1.24
N PHE A 53 -1.91 -1.36 -1.79
CA PHE A 53 -2.98 -2.00 -2.54
C PHE A 53 -2.46 -2.73 -3.79
N VAL A 54 -1.59 -2.08 -4.57
CA VAL A 54 -0.97 -2.70 -5.76
C VAL A 54 -0.08 -3.88 -5.35
N ALA A 55 0.73 -3.73 -4.31
CA ALA A 55 1.57 -4.82 -3.80
C ALA A 55 0.73 -6.04 -3.38
N GLN A 56 -0.39 -5.82 -2.68
CA GLN A 56 -1.31 -6.87 -2.30
C GLN A 56 -1.89 -7.61 -3.52
N ILE A 57 -2.29 -6.89 -4.57
CA ILE A 57 -2.79 -7.50 -5.81
C ILE A 57 -1.70 -8.36 -6.48
N LEU A 58 -0.48 -7.84 -6.57
CA LEU A 58 0.64 -8.58 -7.16
C LEU A 58 0.95 -9.86 -6.39
N VAL A 59 1.05 -9.78 -5.06
CA VAL A 59 1.30 -10.94 -4.20
C VAL A 59 0.18 -11.97 -4.33
N THR A 60 -1.07 -11.54 -4.30
CA THR A 60 -2.22 -12.45 -4.42
C THR A 60 -2.19 -13.18 -5.76
N LYS A 61 -2.01 -12.45 -6.86
CA LYS A 61 -2.09 -13.03 -8.21
C LYS A 61 -0.87 -13.89 -8.57
N ASN A 62 0.32 -13.52 -8.09
CA ASN A 62 1.56 -14.19 -8.47
C ASN A 62 2.01 -15.27 -7.48
N ILE A 63 1.48 -15.28 -6.26
CA ILE A 63 1.89 -16.22 -5.20
C ILE A 63 0.69 -16.98 -4.64
N MET A 64 -0.32 -16.28 -4.13
CA MET A 64 -1.43 -16.92 -3.41
C MET A 64 -2.30 -17.80 -4.30
N THR A 65 -2.77 -17.27 -5.44
CA THR A 65 -3.63 -18.02 -6.38
C THR A 65 -2.93 -19.27 -6.95
N PRO A 66 -1.66 -19.21 -7.40
CA PRO A 66 -0.94 -20.42 -7.80
C PRO A 66 -0.85 -21.47 -6.69
N ILE A 67 -0.56 -21.06 -5.45
CA ILE A 67 -0.47 -21.98 -4.30
C ILE A 67 -1.82 -22.65 -4.02
N GLU A 68 -2.92 -21.89 -4.05
CA GLU A 68 -4.27 -22.44 -3.85
C GLU A 68 -4.63 -23.46 -4.94
N ASN A 69 -4.27 -23.19 -6.20
CA ASN A 69 -4.49 -24.13 -7.30
C ASN A 69 -3.73 -25.44 -7.08
N ILE A 70 -2.46 -25.36 -6.70
CA ILE A 70 -1.62 -26.55 -6.40
C ILE A 70 -2.25 -27.35 -5.26
N MET A 71 -2.61 -26.68 -4.16
CA MET A 71 -3.26 -27.33 -3.01
C MET A 71 -4.58 -28.00 -3.38
N SER A 72 -5.39 -27.35 -4.22
CA SER A 72 -6.67 -27.90 -4.68
C SER A 72 -6.47 -29.16 -5.53
N VAL A 73 -5.45 -29.18 -6.39
CA VAL A 73 -5.12 -30.38 -7.18
C VAL A 73 -4.69 -31.52 -6.25
N PHE A 74 -3.83 -31.27 -5.27
CA PHE A 74 -3.44 -32.28 -4.29
C PHE A 74 -4.63 -32.82 -3.48
N ASP A 75 -5.54 -31.97 -3.03
CA ASP A 75 -6.74 -32.40 -2.30
C ASP A 75 -7.66 -33.25 -3.19
N THR A 76 -7.76 -32.91 -4.48
CA THR A 76 -8.51 -33.67 -5.47
C THR A 76 -7.88 -35.05 -5.65
N ILE A 77 -6.57 -35.12 -5.94
CA ILE A 77 -5.83 -36.38 -6.12
C ILE A 77 -5.98 -37.27 -4.89
N LYS A 78 -5.87 -36.70 -3.68
CA LYS A 78 -6.04 -37.46 -2.44
C LYS A 78 -7.42 -38.10 -2.33
N LYS A 79 -8.48 -37.40 -2.75
CA LYS A 79 -9.87 -37.86 -2.68
C LYS A 79 -10.24 -38.83 -3.80
N THR A 80 -9.83 -38.55 -5.03
CA THR A 80 -10.24 -39.30 -6.22
C THR A 80 -9.24 -40.39 -6.63
N GLN A 81 -8.00 -40.33 -6.13
CA GLN A 81 -6.86 -41.14 -6.60
C GLN A 81 -6.59 -40.99 -8.10
N ASP A 82 -7.06 -39.88 -8.70
CA ASP A 82 -6.86 -39.57 -10.11
C ASP A 82 -5.55 -38.80 -10.28
N TYR A 83 -4.49 -39.52 -10.64
CA TYR A 83 -3.15 -38.98 -10.86
C TYR A 83 -2.95 -38.39 -12.28
N SER A 84 -3.97 -38.44 -13.15
CA SER A 84 -3.90 -37.85 -14.50
C SER A 84 -4.16 -36.32 -14.49
N ILE A 85 -4.64 -35.77 -13.38
CA ILE A 85 -4.83 -34.33 -13.20
C ILE A 85 -3.48 -33.60 -13.21
N ARG A 86 -3.45 -32.40 -13.80
CA ARG A 86 -2.25 -31.55 -13.87
C ARG A 86 -2.51 -30.19 -13.24
N ILE A 87 -1.48 -29.65 -12.59
CA ILE A 87 -1.48 -28.30 -12.06
C ILE A 87 -1.38 -27.33 -13.25
N PRO A 88 -2.27 -26.34 -13.35
CA PRO A 88 -2.24 -25.35 -14.43
C PRO A 88 -1.07 -24.38 -14.26
N GLU A 89 -0.55 -23.89 -15.39
CA GLU A 89 0.44 -22.81 -15.39
C GLU A 89 -0.11 -21.53 -14.75
N SER A 90 0.79 -20.79 -14.12
CA SER A 90 0.52 -19.56 -13.39
C SER A 90 1.31 -18.38 -13.97
N ASN A 91 1.15 -17.20 -13.36
CA ASN A 91 1.88 -15.98 -13.78
C ASN A 91 3.30 -15.88 -13.21
N SER A 92 3.70 -16.75 -12.28
CA SER A 92 5.05 -16.75 -11.68
C SER A 92 5.88 -17.86 -12.29
N THR A 93 7.07 -17.50 -12.78
CA THR A 93 8.05 -18.45 -13.32
C THR A 93 8.45 -19.50 -12.30
N GLU A 94 8.66 -19.09 -11.04
CA GLU A 94 9.00 -19.98 -9.94
C GLU A 94 7.86 -20.95 -9.63
N MET A 95 6.62 -20.47 -9.61
CA MET A 95 5.44 -21.31 -9.37
C MET A 95 5.16 -22.26 -10.55
N ASN A 96 5.45 -21.84 -11.78
CA ASN A 96 5.31 -22.70 -12.96
C ASN A 96 6.32 -23.84 -12.91
N ARG A 97 7.58 -23.54 -12.56
CA ARG A 97 8.59 -24.56 -12.37
C ARG A 97 8.21 -25.56 -11.27
N LEU A 98 7.66 -25.08 -10.16
CA LEU A 98 7.13 -25.95 -9.10
C LEU A 98 5.99 -26.84 -9.62
N ALA A 99 5.05 -26.27 -10.38
CA ALA A 99 3.96 -27.00 -11.00
C ALA A 99 4.46 -28.07 -11.98
N ASP A 100 5.48 -27.76 -12.78
CA ASP A 100 6.11 -28.69 -13.72
C ASP A 100 6.78 -29.86 -12.99
N GLU A 101 7.57 -29.58 -11.95
CA GLU A 101 8.22 -30.61 -11.12
C GLU A 101 7.17 -31.55 -10.48
N ILE A 102 6.05 -31.00 -9.97
CA ILE A 102 4.96 -31.83 -9.42
C ILE A 102 4.25 -32.63 -10.52
N ASN A 103 3.96 -32.01 -11.66
CA ASN A 103 3.32 -32.68 -12.79
C ASN A 103 4.17 -33.83 -13.33
N GLU A 104 5.50 -33.69 -13.33
CA GLU A 104 6.44 -34.75 -13.68
C GLU A 104 6.39 -35.91 -12.66
N LEU A 105 6.36 -35.60 -11.36
CA LEU A 105 6.19 -36.62 -10.31
C LEU A 105 4.86 -37.38 -10.45
N LEU A 106 3.76 -36.68 -10.74
CA LEU A 106 2.47 -37.31 -10.99
C LEU A 106 2.49 -38.22 -12.22
N SER A 107 3.17 -37.79 -13.29
CA SER A 107 3.37 -38.59 -14.50
C SER A 107 4.18 -39.86 -14.24
N HIS A 108 5.15 -39.83 -13.32
CA HIS A 108 5.87 -41.03 -12.91
C HIS A 108 4.96 -42.01 -12.18
N ILE A 109 4.16 -41.54 -11.22
CA ILE A 109 3.21 -42.39 -10.48
C ILE A 109 2.18 -43.02 -11.44
N GLU A 110 1.64 -42.24 -12.37
CA GLU A 110 0.68 -42.72 -13.37
C GLU A 110 1.25 -43.83 -14.27
N LYS A 111 2.56 -43.80 -14.58
CA LYS A 111 3.22 -44.84 -15.38
C LYS A 111 3.53 -46.12 -14.58
N GLU A 112 3.58 -46.03 -13.26
CA GLU A 112 3.87 -47.16 -12.36
C GLU A 112 2.61 -47.95 -11.95
N ILE A 113 1.42 -47.43 -12.23
CA ILE A 113 0.10 -48.06 -11.98
C ILE A 113 -0.39 -48.80 -13.24
#